data_AF-A0A4P8RLF6-F1
#
_entry.id   AF-A0A4P8RLF6-F1
#
_cell.length_a   1.000
_cell.length_b   1.000
_cell.length_c   1.000
_cell.angle_alpha   90.00
_cell.angle_beta   90.00
_cell.angle_gamma   90.00
#
_symmetry.space_group_name_H-M   'P 1'
#
loop_
_entity.id
_entity.type
_entity.pdbx_description
1 polymer ?
#
loop_
_entity_poly.entity_id
_entity_poly.type
_entity_poly.pdbx_seq_one_letter_code
_entity_poly.pdbx_strand_id
1 'polypeptide(L)'
;MHIHDQKFLKAWAKTQQKGRTVYILKGIACGFIFAFISEAFNLFESGFTSTYFTYKFLLRACVYITGSAFWWHYTWNQNCKRYNTLTNNPSSA
;
A
#
# COMPACT_ATOMS: atom_id res chain seq x y z
N MET A 1 2.47 27.33 -6.87
CA MET A 1 2.18 26.18 -6.00
C MET A 1 0.68 25.91 -5.95
N HIS A 2 0.23 24.86 -6.64
CA HIS A 2 -1.18 24.47 -6.67
C HIS A 2 -1.71 23.98 -5.30
N ILE A 3 -3.02 24.16 -5.05
CA ILE A 3 -3.71 23.72 -3.82
C ILE A 3 -3.48 22.22 -3.53
N HIS A 4 -3.37 21.40 -4.58
CA HIS A 4 -3.12 19.97 -4.46
C HIS A 4 -1.74 19.65 -3.88
N ASP A 5 -0.71 20.42 -4.22
CA ASP A 5 0.64 20.20 -3.72
C ASP A 5 0.76 20.61 -2.25
N GLN A 6 0.08 21.68 -1.84
CA GLN A 6 0.00 22.07 -0.42
C GLN A 6 -0.69 20.98 0.42
N LYS A 7 -1.79 20.42 -0.08
CA LYS A 7 -2.48 19.28 0.56
C LYS A 7 -1.56 18.06 0.66
N PHE A 8 -0.82 17.75 -0.41
CA PHE A 8 0.15 16.67 -0.42
C PHE A 8 1.27 16.89 0.61
N LEU A 9 1.91 18.07 0.65
CA LEU A 9 2.99 18.36 1.62
C LEU A 9 2.52 18.14 3.06
N LYS A 10 1.34 18.67 3.42
CA LYS A 10 0.78 18.53 4.77
C LYS A 10 0.47 17.07 5.11
N ALA A 11 -0.13 16.33 4.19
CA ALA A 11 -0.47 14.92 4.39
C ALA A 11 0.78 14.02 4.44
N TRP A 12 1.75 14.28 3.58
CA TRP A 12 2.98 13.50 3.49
C TRP A 12 3.88 13.73 4.71
N ALA A 13 4.04 14.97 5.17
CA ALA A 13 4.78 15.27 6.40
C ALA A 13 4.21 14.51 7.62
N LYS A 14 2.87 14.49 7.77
CA LYS A 14 2.20 13.69 8.81
C LYS A 14 2.43 12.19 8.65
N THR A 15 2.53 11.71 7.41
CA THR A 15 2.81 10.31 7.11
C THR A 15 4.26 9.95 7.43
N GLN A 16 5.22 10.84 7.14
CA GLN A 16 6.62 10.67 7.49
C GLN A 16 6.84 10.61 9.01
N GLN A 17 6.13 11.44 9.79
CA GLN A 17 6.17 11.38 11.26
C GLN A 17 5.77 10.01 11.83
N LYS A 18 4.83 9.31 11.18
CA LYS A 18 4.45 7.94 11.57
C LYS A 18 5.49 6.89 11.20
N GLY A 19 6.45 7.24 10.34
CA GLY A 19 7.54 6.39 9.93
C GLY A 19 7.19 5.46 8.76
N ARG A 20 8.26 5.04 8.08
CA ARG A 20 8.22 4.16 6.91
C ARG A 20 7.62 2.79 7.22
N THR A 21 7.94 2.24 8.38
CA THR A 21 7.46 0.90 8.79
C THR A 21 5.94 0.86 8.88
N VAL A 22 5.32 1.86 9.50
CA VAL A 22 3.85 1.95 9.61
C VAL A 22 3.22 2.10 8.22
N TYR A 23 3.85 2.84 7.32
CA TYR A 23 3.37 2.98 5.94
C TYR A 23 3.41 1.67 5.16
N ILE A 24 4.51 0.91 5.25
CA ILE A 24 4.63 -0.40 4.59
C ILE A 24 3.68 -1.43 5.22
N LEU A 25 3.51 -1.42 6.55
CA LEU A 25 2.56 -2.31 7.23
C LEU A 25 1.13 -2.11 6.75
N LYS A 26 0.72 -0.87 6.46
CA LYS A 26 -0.57 -0.61 5.81
C LYS A 26 -0.65 -1.24 4.42
N GLY A 27 0.42 -1.16 3.64
CA GLY A 27 0.52 -1.85 2.37
C GLY A 27 0.39 -3.36 2.50
N ILE A 28 1.08 -3.97 3.46
CA ILE A 28 0.97 -5.40 3.78
C ILE A 28 -0.47 -5.77 4.12
N ALA A 29 -1.15 -4.98 4.96
CA ALA A 29 -2.55 -5.20 5.30
C ALA A 29 -3.46 -5.10 4.05
N CYS A 30 -3.22 -4.15 3.15
CA CYS A 30 -3.92 -4.09 1.87
C CYS A 30 -3.66 -5.34 1.01
N GLY A 31 -2.43 -5.85 0.95
CA GLY A 31 -2.09 -7.08 0.24
C GLY A 31 -2.86 -8.29 0.78
N PHE A 32 -2.98 -8.38 2.11
CA PHE A 32 -3.81 -9.41 2.75
C PHE A 32 -5.27 -9.28 2.35
N ILE A 33 -5.85 -8.08 2.39
CA ILE A 33 -7.24 -7.83 1.97
C ILE A 33 -7.45 -8.22 0.50
N PHE A 34 -6.52 -7.87 -0.40
CA PHE A 34 -6.61 -8.26 -1.81
C PHE A 34 -6.57 -9.77 -2.02
N ALA A 35 -5.78 -10.50 -1.23
CA ALA A 35 -5.76 -11.95 -1.28
C ALA A 35 -7.14 -12.53 -0.93
N PHE A 36 -7.80 -12.02 0.12
CA PHE A 36 -9.15 -12.46 0.48
C PHE A 36 -10.17 -12.12 -0.60
N ILE A 37 -10.14 -10.90 -1.12
CA ILE A 37 -11.05 -10.47 -2.20
C ILE A 37 -10.87 -11.35 -3.45
N SER A 38 -9.65 -11.79 -3.76
CA SER A 38 -9.37 -12.62 -4.93
C SER A 38 -10.06 -13.99 -4.90
N GLU A 39 -10.38 -14.51 -3.72
CA GLU A 39 -11.08 -15.79 -3.54
C GLU A 39 -12.56 -15.61 -3.13
N ALA A 40 -13.05 -14.37 -3.06
CA ALA A 40 -14.41 -14.08 -2.58
C ALA A 40 -15.48 -14.81 -3.42
N PHE A 41 -15.21 -15.03 -4.71
CA PHE A 41 -16.10 -15.80 -5.60
C PHE A 41 -16.08 -17.30 -5.32
N ASN A 42 -14.93 -17.88 -5.00
CA ASN A 42 -14.79 -19.30 -4.68
C ASN A 42 -15.41 -19.67 -3.32
N LEU A 43 -15.57 -18.66 -2.46
CA LEU A 43 -16.21 -18.79 -1.16
C LEU A 43 -17.64 -19.32 -1.24
N PHE A 44 -18.40 -18.90 -2.26
CA PHE A 44 -19.81 -19.28 -2.44
C PHE A 44 -19.99 -20.76 -2.76
N GLU A 45 -19.00 -21.39 -3.40
CA GLU A 45 -19.10 -22.77 -3.87
C GLU A 45 -18.55 -23.79 -2.88
N SER A 46 -17.44 -23.47 -2.22
CA SER A 46 -16.67 -24.45 -1.47
C SER A 46 -16.70 -24.26 0.05
N GLY A 47 -17.11 -23.08 0.54
CA GLY A 47 -17.15 -22.72 1.96
C GLY A 47 -15.85 -22.09 2.47
N PHE A 48 -15.90 -21.45 3.65
CA PHE A 48 -14.81 -20.60 4.14
C PHE A 48 -13.49 -21.34 4.37
N THR A 49 -13.52 -22.47 5.06
CA THR A 49 -12.31 -23.21 5.45
C THR A 49 -11.61 -23.84 4.25
N SER A 50 -12.35 -24.44 3.33
CA SER A 50 -11.81 -25.06 2.11
C SER A 50 -11.28 -24.02 1.10
N THR A 51 -11.72 -22.77 1.19
CA THR A 51 -11.23 -21.69 0.34
C THR A 51 -9.94 -21.09 0.92
N TYR A 52 -9.95 -20.71 2.20
CA TYR A 52 -8.87 -19.94 2.81
C TYR A 52 -7.82 -20.75 3.59
N PHE A 53 -8.12 -21.96 4.05
CA PHE A 53 -7.15 -22.83 4.74
C PHE A 53 -6.50 -23.83 3.78
N THR A 54 -6.09 -23.34 2.61
CA THR A 54 -5.39 -24.15 1.61
C THR A 54 -3.98 -23.65 1.34
N TYR A 55 -3.10 -24.57 0.98
CA TYR A 55 -1.74 -24.21 0.54
C TYR A 55 -1.76 -23.27 -0.67
N LYS A 56 -2.72 -23.44 -1.58
CA LYS A 56 -2.90 -22.56 -2.75
C LYS A 56 -3.23 -21.12 -2.33
N PHE A 57 -4.15 -20.95 -1.37
CA PHE A 57 -4.46 -19.63 -0.82
C PHE A 57 -3.25 -19.00 -0.13
N LEU A 58 -2.54 -19.76 0.71
CA LEU A 58 -1.35 -19.26 1.41
C LEU A 58 -0.29 -18.75 0.42
N LEU A 59 -0.01 -19.49 -0.65
CA LEU A 59 0.90 -19.04 -1.70
C LEU A 59 0.43 -17.76 -2.39
N ARG A 60 -0.86 -17.68 -2.76
CA ARG A 60 -1.44 -16.45 -3.35
C ARG A 60 -1.34 -15.28 -2.38
N ALA A 61 -1.69 -15.48 -1.12
CA ALA A 61 -1.59 -14.47 -0.07
C ALA A 61 -0.15 -13.97 0.09
N CYS A 62 0.85 -14.86 0.09
CA CYS A 62 2.26 -14.48 0.10
C CYS A 62 2.63 -13.59 -1.09
N VAL A 63 2.17 -13.91 -2.31
CA VAL A 63 2.42 -13.09 -3.50
C VAL A 63 1.77 -11.70 -3.37
N TYR A 64 0.51 -11.62 -2.94
CA TYR A 64 -0.17 -10.33 -2.76
C TYR A 64 0.47 -9.48 -1.65
N ILE A 65 0.85 -10.10 -0.53
CA ILE A 65 1.52 -9.40 0.60
C ILE A 65 2.87 -8.85 0.16
N THR A 66 3.71 -9.70 -0.45
CA THR A 66 5.06 -9.30 -0.89
C THR A 66 4.99 -8.25 -2.00
N GLY A 67 4.13 -8.46 -3.00
CA GLY A 67 3.89 -7.50 -4.07
C GLY A 67 3.42 -6.14 -3.54
N SER A 68 2.47 -6.14 -2.59
CA SER A 68 2.00 -4.90 -1.95
C SER A 68 3.10 -4.23 -1.12
N ALA A 69 3.88 -4.99 -0.35
CA ALA A 69 5.00 -4.44 0.41
C ALA A 69 6.03 -3.73 -0.50
N PHE A 70 6.40 -4.36 -1.63
CA PHE A 70 7.28 -3.75 -2.63
C PHE A 70 6.66 -2.50 -3.26
N TRP A 71 5.39 -2.57 -3.66
CA TRP A 71 4.68 -1.42 -4.24
C TRP A 71 4.63 -0.22 -3.30
N TRP A 72 4.31 -0.45 -2.03
CA TRP A 72 4.26 0.61 -1.02
C TRP A 72 5.66 1.13 -0.67
N HIS A 73 6.68 0.27 -0.66
CA HIS A 73 8.07 0.72 -0.55
C HIS A 73 8.49 1.63 -1.71
N TYR A 74 8.16 1.25 -2.94
CA TYR A 74 8.44 2.05 -4.13
C TYR A 74 7.71 3.39 -4.08
N THR A 75 6.41 3.37 -3.74
CA THR A 75 5.56 4.56 -3.60
C THR A 75 6.09 5.50 -2.51
N TRP A 76 6.59 4.96 -1.40
CA TRP A 76 7.25 5.77 -0.37
C TRP A 76 8.44 6.56 -0.93
N ASN A 77 9.31 5.89 -1.68
CA ASN A 77 10.49 6.53 -2.26
C ASN A 77 10.07 7.61 -3.28
N GLN A 78 9.06 7.35 -4.11
CA GLN A 78 8.52 8.32 -5.07
C GLN A 78 7.92 9.54 -4.36
N ASN A 79 7.15 9.33 -3.29
CA ASN A 79 6.56 10.42 -2.52
C ASN A 79 7.63 11.25 -1.78
N CYS A 80 8.69 10.63 -1.27
CA CYS A 80 9.83 11.36 -0.71
C CYS A 80 10.52 12.23 -1.77
N LYS A 81 10.74 11.70 -2.99
CA LYS A 81 11.30 12.49 -4.10
C LYS A 81 10.40 13.68 -4.43
N ARG A 82 9.10 13.44 -4.62
CA ARG A 82 8.11 14.50 -4.88
C ARG A 82 8.10 15.56 -3.78
N TYR A 83 8.12 15.13 -2.51
CA TYR A 83 8.14 16.03 -1.36
C TYR A 83 9.38 16.93 -1.38
N ASN A 84 10.57 16.35 -1.56
CA ASN A 84 11.82 17.11 -1.62
C ASN A 84 11.86 18.10 -2.79
N THR A 85 11.32 17.72 -3.97
CA THR A 85 11.21 18.65 -5.11
C THR A 85 10.30 19.83 -4.78
N LEU A 86 9.13 19.56 -4.19
CA LEU A 86 8.16 20.60 -3.84
C LEU A 86 8.65 21.52 -2.72
N THR A 87 9.46 21.03 -1.78
CA THR A 87 10.02 21.85 -0.70
C THR A 87 11.22 22.68 -1.16
N ASN A 88 12.07 22.14 -2.05
CA ASN A 88 13.30 22.80 -2.48
C ASN A 88 13.09 23.76 -3.67
N ASN A 89 12.09 23.52 -4.53
CA ASN A 89 11.77 24.36 -5.68
C ASN A 89 10.28 24.75 -5.74
N PRO A 90 9.80 25.59 -4.80
CA PRO A 90 8.38 25.96 -4.69
C PRO A 90 7.82 26.73 -5.90
N SER A 91 8.69 27.26 -6.77
CA SER A 91 8.35 27.96 -8.02
C SER A 91 8.14 27.04 -9.24
N SER A 92 8.51 25.76 -9.13
CA SER A 92 8.29 24.74 -10.17
C SER A 92 6.99 23.93 -9.99
N ALA A 93 6.17 24.35 -9.03
CA ALA A 93 4.93 23.72 -8.57
C ALA A 93 3.74 24.69 -8.59
#